data_AF-A0A6G1CLK5-F1
#
_entry.id   AF-A0A6G1CLK5-F1
#
_cell.length_a   1.000
_cell.length_b   1.000
_cell.length_c   1.000
_cell.angle_alpha   90.00
_cell.angle_beta   90.00
_cell.angle_gamma   90.00
#
_symmetry.space_group_name_H-M   'P 1'
#
loop_
_entity.id
_entity.type
_entity.pdbx_description
1 polymer ?
#
loop_
_entity_poly.entity_id
_entity_poly.type
_entity_poly.pdbx_seq_one_letter_code
_entity_poly.pdbx_strand_id
1 'polypeptide(L)'
;MDPGAVPAITTAPDWRGRIIDILAGHSEGSSGTEACQLCQKARGYILVEGALYKMGICTPLLRCIYREQGAQLLKEIHEGHCGTHLAPRVLAGKTLHQGLYWPTIMVNVDRLVRSCQGYQWMGQYSHRPPN
;
A
#
# COMPACT_ATOMS: atom_id res chain seq x y z
N MET A 1 -11.73 -27.03 -10.35
CA MET A 1 -11.34 -26.50 -9.03
C MET A 1 -9.96 -27.06 -8.75
N ASP A 2 -8.91 -26.27 -9.02
CA ASP A 2 -7.53 -26.60 -8.69
C ASP A 2 -7.17 -25.93 -7.35
N PRO A 3 -6.98 -26.67 -6.25
CA PRO A 3 -6.54 -26.11 -4.99
C PRO A 3 -5.01 -26.18 -4.93
N GLY A 4 -4.31 -25.20 -5.52
CA GLY A 4 -2.84 -25.24 -5.46
C GLY A 4 -2.05 -24.19 -6.22
N ALA A 5 -2.69 -23.24 -6.91
CA ALA A 5 -1.96 -22.14 -7.52
C ALA A 5 -1.51 -21.15 -6.45
N VAL A 6 -0.35 -21.40 -5.84
CA VAL A 6 0.42 -20.36 -5.15
C VAL A 6 0.78 -19.32 -6.22
N PRO A 7 0.26 -18.09 -6.17
CA PRO A 7 0.53 -17.11 -7.20
C PRO A 7 2.03 -16.81 -7.21
N ALA A 8 2.61 -16.91 -8.41
CA ALA A 8 4.01 -16.72 -8.69
C ALA A 8 4.60 -15.53 -7.93
N ILE A 9 5.67 -15.81 -7.18
CA ILE A 9 6.45 -14.82 -6.44
C ILE A 9 6.91 -13.73 -7.43
N THR A 10 6.46 -12.51 -7.18
CA THR A 10 6.82 -11.29 -7.88
C THR A 10 8.35 -11.16 -8.02
N THR A 11 8.82 -10.86 -9.23
CA THR A 11 10.24 -10.64 -9.59
C THR A 11 10.84 -9.34 -9.08
N ALA A 12 10.05 -8.49 -8.41
CA ALA A 12 10.51 -7.27 -7.77
C ALA A 12 10.94 -7.59 -6.33
N PRO A 13 12.08 -7.05 -5.85
CA PRO A 13 12.53 -7.27 -4.48
C PRO A 13 11.48 -6.79 -3.49
N ASP A 14 11.11 -7.67 -2.54
CA ASP A 14 10.16 -7.35 -1.49
C ASP A 14 10.65 -6.16 -0.67
N TRP A 15 9.91 -5.06 -0.73
CA TRP A 15 10.26 -3.82 -0.03
C TRP A 15 10.36 -4.01 1.50
N ARG A 16 9.73 -5.05 2.04
CA ARG A 16 9.76 -5.40 3.46
C ARG A 16 11.08 -6.06 3.86
N GLY A 17 11.75 -6.75 2.93
CA GLY A 17 12.94 -7.57 3.21
C GLY A 17 14.01 -6.80 3.97
N ARG A 18 14.45 -5.67 3.42
CA ARG A 18 15.47 -4.82 4.09
C ARG A 18 15.06 -4.30 5.47
N ILE A 19 13.76 -4.11 5.71
CA ILE A 19 13.27 -3.67 7.03
C ILE A 19 13.28 -4.86 8.00
N ILE A 20 12.84 -6.04 7.53
CA ILE A 20 12.87 -7.29 8.29
C ILE A 20 14.31 -7.62 8.68
N ASP A 21 15.26 -7.53 7.75
CA ASP A 21 16.68 -7.81 8.00
C ASP A 21 17.22 -6.92 9.12
N ILE A 22 16.96 -5.62 9.07
CA ILE A 22 17.35 -4.68 10.14
C ILE A 22 16.69 -5.02 11.49
N LEU A 23 15.40 -5.34 11.49
CA LEU A 23 14.67 -5.71 12.72
C LEU A 23 15.12 -7.06 13.29
N ALA A 24 15.61 -7.97 12.43
CA ALA A 24 16.18 -9.27 12.80
C ALA A 24 17.66 -9.19 13.23
N GLY A 25 18.29 -8.01 13.14
CA GLY A 25 19.70 -7.82 13.48
C GLY A 25 20.67 -8.20 12.35
N HIS A 26 20.18 -8.45 11.14
CA HIS A 26 20.98 -8.74 9.95
C HIS A 26 21.30 -7.43 9.22
N SER A 27 22.36 -6.73 9.64
CA SER A 27 22.82 -5.50 8.97
C SER A 27 24.15 -5.73 8.25
N GLU A 28 24.15 -6.47 7.15
CA GLU A 28 25.37 -6.64 6.34
C GLU A 28 25.48 -5.59 5.23
N GLY A 29 26.64 -4.93 5.14
CA GLY A 29 27.11 -4.25 3.92
C GLY A 29 26.56 -2.86 3.58
N SER A 30 25.70 -2.23 4.40
CA SER A 30 25.22 -0.87 4.10
C SER A 30 26.16 0.21 4.65
N SER A 31 26.50 1.21 3.81
CA SER A 31 27.31 2.38 4.23
C SER A 31 26.64 3.14 5.38
N GLY A 32 27.41 3.85 6.22
CA GLY A 32 26.89 4.47 7.45
C GLY A 32 25.63 5.34 7.27
N THR A 33 25.55 6.12 6.20
CA THR A 33 24.39 6.98 5.91
C THR A 33 23.17 6.18 5.46
N GLU A 34 23.33 5.19 4.59
CA GLU A 34 22.23 4.36 4.10
C GLU A 34 21.69 3.43 5.19
N ALA A 35 22.58 2.85 5.99
CA ALA A 35 22.25 2.09 7.18
C ALA A 35 21.43 2.95 8.16
N CYS A 36 21.89 4.17 8.44
CA CYS A 36 21.19 5.11 9.32
C CYS A 36 19.78 5.44 8.81
N GLN A 37 19.63 5.75 7.52
CA GLN A 37 18.32 6.02 6.91
C GLN A 37 17.39 4.81 6.99
N LEU A 38 17.92 3.60 6.79
CA LEU A 38 17.14 2.38 6.86
C LEU A 38 16.73 2.06 8.30
N CYS A 39 17.62 2.22 9.28
CA CYS A 39 17.31 2.12 10.70
C CYS A 39 16.24 3.12 11.12
N GLN A 40 16.36 4.38 10.68
CA GLN A 40 15.36 5.41 10.95
C GLN A 40 14.00 5.06 10.35
N LYS A 41 13.95 4.46 9.16
CA LYS A 41 12.71 3.93 8.56
C LYS A 41 12.15 2.75 9.36
N ALA A 42 13.01 1.82 9.78
CA ALA A 42 12.63 0.61 10.51
C ALA A 42 11.99 0.91 11.87
N ARG A 43 12.33 2.04 12.52
CA ARG A 43 11.69 2.51 13.78
C ARG A 43 10.17 2.64 13.70
N GLY A 44 9.59 2.77 12.51
CA GLY A 44 8.14 2.80 12.32
C GLY A 44 7.48 1.43 12.19
N TYR A 45 8.21 0.34 12.40
CA TYR A 45 7.75 -1.03 12.17
C TYR A 45 8.11 -1.96 13.31
N ILE A 46 7.38 -3.07 13.41
CA ILE A 46 7.62 -4.18 14.35
C ILE A 46 7.41 -5.51 13.64
N LEU A 47 8.17 -6.53 14.06
CA LEU A 47 7.98 -7.91 13.60
C LEU A 47 7.17 -8.67 14.66
N VAL A 48 6.05 -9.26 14.27
CA VAL A 48 5.19 -10.09 15.13
C VAL A 48 4.98 -11.41 14.42
N GLU A 49 5.44 -12.51 15.02
CA GLU A 49 5.33 -13.88 14.45
C GLU A 49 5.82 -13.98 12.99
N GLY A 50 6.91 -13.28 12.66
CA GLY A 50 7.48 -13.26 11.30
C GLY A 50 6.76 -12.37 10.30
N ALA A 51 5.66 -11.71 10.69
CA ALA A 51 4.98 -10.72 9.87
C ALA A 51 5.38 -9.29 10.25
N LEU A 52 5.62 -8.45 9.25
CA LEU A 52 5.96 -7.04 9.44
C LEU A 52 4.69 -6.21 9.64
N TYR A 53 4.67 -5.36 10.65
CA TYR A 53 3.60 -4.42 10.94
C TYR A 53 4.12 -2.99 10.96
N LYS A 54 3.34 -2.06 10.43
CA LYS A 54 3.57 -0.62 10.58
C LYS A 54 2.91 -0.12 11.85
N MET A 55 3.68 0.58 12.67
CA MET A 55 3.17 1.27 13.85
C MET A 55 2.56 2.60 13.45
N GLY A 56 1.34 2.85 13.93
CA GLY A 56 0.75 4.18 13.92
C GLY A 56 0.89 4.86 15.26
N ILE A 57 0.82 6.20 15.27
CA ILE A 57 0.87 6.99 16.51
C ILE A 57 -0.39 6.74 17.35
N CYS A 58 -1.56 6.71 16.70
CA CYS A 58 -2.86 6.49 17.34
C CYS A 58 -3.70 5.42 16.62
N THR A 59 -3.10 4.64 15.72
CA THR A 59 -3.83 3.63 14.93
C THR A 59 -3.37 2.23 15.32
N PRO A 60 -4.25 1.21 15.19
CA PRO A 60 -3.84 -0.19 15.32
C PRO A 60 -2.65 -0.52 14.40
N LEU A 61 -1.93 -1.59 14.75
CA LEU A 61 -0.87 -2.11 13.91
C LEU A 61 -1.43 -2.47 12.53
N LEU A 62 -0.76 -1.99 11.48
CA LEU A 62 -1.15 -2.27 10.11
C LEU A 62 -0.23 -3.34 9.52
N ARG A 63 -0.79 -4.49 9.14
CA ARG A 63 -0.04 -5.58 8.54
C ARG A 63 0.53 -5.13 7.19
N CYS A 64 1.85 -5.31 7.02
CA CYS A 64 2.55 -4.94 5.79
C CYS A 64 2.42 -6.05 4.75
N ILE A 65 1.85 -5.70 3.60
CA ILE A 65 1.63 -6.63 2.49
C ILE A 65 2.53 -6.30 1.28
N TYR A 66 2.57 -7.21 0.31
CA TYR A 66 3.24 -6.96 -0.96
C TYR A 66 2.55 -5.82 -1.72
N ARG A 67 3.29 -5.11 -2.57
CA ARG A 67 2.73 -3.98 -3.34
C ARG A 67 1.66 -4.45 -4.31
N GLU A 68 1.87 -5.63 -4.87
CA GLU A 68 1.02 -6.31 -5.84
C GLU A 68 -0.30 -6.71 -5.19
N GLN A 69 -0.24 -7.29 -3.99
CA GLN A 69 -1.42 -7.60 -3.17
C GLN A 69 -2.22 -6.34 -2.85
N GLY A 70 -1.54 -5.26 -2.43
CA GLY A 70 -2.19 -3.99 -2.13
C GLY A 70 -2.85 -3.36 -3.36
N ALA A 71 -2.16 -3.38 -4.51
CA ALA A 71 -2.71 -2.87 -5.77
C ALA A 71 -3.95 -3.67 -6.21
N GLN A 72 -3.93 -5.00 -6.05
CA GLN A 72 -5.05 -5.86 -6.37
C GLN A 72 -6.25 -5.60 -5.44
N LEU A 73 -6.01 -5.50 -4.13
CA LEU A 73 -7.05 -5.15 -3.15
C LEU A 73 -7.71 -3.80 -3.47
N LEU A 74 -6.93 -2.80 -3.87
CA LEU A 74 -7.48 -1.50 -4.25
C LEU A 74 -8.42 -1.60 -5.45
N LYS A 75 -8.08 -2.42 -6.46
CA LYS A 75 -8.94 -2.65 -7.62
C LYS A 75 -10.26 -3.29 -7.19
N GLU A 76 -10.20 -4.32 -6.36
CA GLU A 76 -11.40 -5.01 -5.85
C GLU A 76 -12.32 -4.06 -5.07
N ILE A 77 -11.75 -3.26 -4.16
CA ILE A 77 -12.53 -2.26 -3.42
C ILE A 77 -13.10 -1.20 -4.38
N HIS A 78 -12.32 -0.74 -5.36
CA HIS A 78 -12.76 0.27 -6.33
C HIS A 78 -13.88 -0.25 -7.25
N GLU A 79 -13.72 -1.43 -7.84
CA GLU A 79 -14.69 -2.07 -8.73
C GLU A 79 -16.00 -2.39 -8.01
N GLY A 80 -15.93 -2.93 -6.79
CA GLY A 80 -17.12 -3.15 -5.96
C GLY A 80 -17.87 -1.88 -5.57
N HIS A 81 -17.25 -0.70 -5.74
CA HIS A 81 -17.84 0.61 -5.43
C HIS A 81 -17.93 1.53 -6.66
N CYS A 82 -17.72 1.01 -7.88
CA CYS A 82 -17.53 1.83 -9.09
C CYS A 82 -18.75 2.70 -9.47
N GLY A 83 -19.90 2.53 -8.80
CA GLY A 83 -21.06 3.44 -8.89
C GLY A 83 -21.03 4.68 -7.99
N THR A 84 -20.07 4.81 -7.07
CA THR A 84 -20.01 5.91 -6.06
C THR A 84 -18.75 6.79 -6.13
N HIS A 85 -17.87 6.56 -7.12
CA HIS A 85 -16.65 7.34 -7.40
C HIS A 85 -15.95 7.92 -6.16
N LEU A 86 -15.47 7.04 -5.29
CA LEU A 86 -14.83 7.44 -4.03
C LEU A 86 -13.56 8.26 -4.29
N ALA A 87 -13.40 9.34 -3.53
CA ALA A 87 -12.19 10.14 -3.55
C ALA A 87 -10.96 9.32 -3.12
N PRO A 88 -9.75 9.61 -3.65
CA PRO A 88 -8.53 8.87 -3.33
C PRO A 88 -8.27 8.68 -1.82
N ARG A 89 -8.47 9.73 -1.03
CA ARG A 89 -8.25 9.68 0.42
C ARG A 89 -9.21 8.71 1.13
N VAL A 90 -10.46 8.62 0.66
CA VAL A 90 -11.47 7.73 1.24
C VAL A 90 -11.12 6.28 0.93
N LEU A 91 -10.72 5.98 -0.30
CA LEU A 91 -10.32 4.62 -0.70
C LEU A 91 -9.10 4.15 0.09
N ALA A 92 -8.06 4.98 0.22
CA ALA A 92 -6.90 4.67 1.03
C ALA A 92 -7.26 4.48 2.52
N GLY A 93 -8.13 5.34 3.06
CA GLY A 93 -8.60 5.24 4.45
C GLY A 93 -9.32 3.93 4.73
N LYS A 94 -10.19 3.46 3.82
CA LYS A 94 -10.86 2.17 3.94
C LYS A 94 -9.87 1.00 4.00
N THR A 95 -8.84 1.01 3.15
CA THR A 95 -7.80 -0.02 3.17
C THR A 95 -6.99 0.00 4.46
N LEU A 96 -6.63 1.18 4.96
CA LEU A 96 -5.95 1.31 6.25
C LEU A 96 -6.84 0.84 7.42
N HIS A 97 -8.15 1.09 7.36
CA HIS A 97 -9.11 0.56 8.32
C HIS A 97 -9.24 -0.96 8.29
N GLN A 98 -8.95 -1.62 7.17
CA GLN A 98 -8.83 -3.10 7.12
C GLN A 98 -7.53 -3.61 7.77
N GLY A 99 -6.69 -2.72 8.31
CA GLY A 99 -5.46 -3.09 8.99
C GLY A 99 -4.32 -3.42 8.03
N LEU A 100 -4.34 -2.92 6.79
CA LEU A 100 -3.37 -3.27 5.75
C LEU A 100 -2.54 -2.06 5.32
N TYR A 101 -1.24 -2.27 5.06
CA TYR A 101 -0.31 -1.22 4.67
C TYR A 101 0.71 -1.65 3.61
N TRP A 102 1.05 -0.72 2.72
CA TRP A 102 2.26 -0.73 1.90
C TRP A 102 2.65 0.71 1.50
N PRO A 103 3.92 0.99 1.16
CA PRO A 103 4.42 2.37 1.02
C PRO A 103 3.79 3.18 -0.12
N THR A 104 3.24 2.53 -1.14
CA THR A 104 2.69 3.19 -2.34
C THR A 104 1.18 3.27 -2.35
N ILE A 105 0.49 3.04 -1.23
CA ILE A 105 -0.98 3.04 -1.17
C ILE A 105 -1.60 4.28 -1.83
N MET A 106 -1.14 5.48 -1.49
CA MET A 106 -1.67 6.73 -2.04
C MET A 106 -1.41 6.88 -3.54
N VAL A 107 -0.23 6.48 -4.01
CA VAL A 107 0.13 6.52 -5.44
C VAL A 107 -0.71 5.52 -6.23
N ASN A 108 -0.92 4.31 -5.69
CA ASN A 108 -1.73 3.29 -6.33
C ASN A 108 -3.21 3.72 -6.40
N VAL A 109 -3.73 4.30 -5.32
CA VAL A 109 -5.09 4.83 -5.28
C VAL A 109 -5.30 5.98 -6.26
N ASP A 110 -4.41 6.99 -6.27
CA ASP A 110 -4.54 8.15 -7.16
C ASP A 110 -4.54 7.71 -8.64
N ARG A 111 -3.64 6.79 -9.02
CA ARG A 111 -3.61 6.21 -10.38
C ARG A 111 -4.91 5.48 -10.71
N LEU A 112 -5.41 4.66 -9.80
CA LEU A 112 -6.63 3.87 -10.00
C LEU A 112 -7.86 4.76 -10.20
N VAL A 113 -8.03 5.77 -9.34
CA VAL A 113 -9.15 6.71 -9.42
C VAL A 113 -9.06 7.55 -10.71
N ARG A 114 -7.86 8.00 -11.11
CA ARG A 114 -7.67 8.73 -12.37
C ARG A 114 -7.97 7.89 -13.61
N SER A 115 -7.77 6.58 -13.57
CA SER A 115 -8.13 5.69 -14.67
C SER A 115 -9.64 5.38 -14.74
N CYS A 116 -10.42 5.75 -13.73
CA CYS A 116 -11.86 5.51 -13.70
C CYS A 116 -12.59 6.52 -14.60
N GLN A 117 -13.30 6.01 -15.62
CA GLN A 117 -14.01 6.84 -16.61
C GLN A 117 -15.05 7.77 -15.98
N GLY A 118 -15.78 7.33 -14.95
CA GLY A 118 -16.78 8.18 -14.31
C GLY A 118 -16.18 9.25 -13.38
N TYR A 119 -14.98 9.03 -12.82
CA TYR A 119 -14.22 10.11 -12.16
C TYR A 119 -13.74 11.15 -13.17
N GLN A 120 -13.24 10.71 -14.33
CA GLN A 120 -12.83 11.60 -15.43
C GLN A 120 -13.99 12.43 -15.95
N TRP A 121 -15.18 11.84 -16.07
CA TRP A 121 -16.41 12.52 -16.49
C TRP A 121 -16.78 13.64 -15.52
N MET A 122 -16.92 13.35 -14.22
CA MET A 122 -17.27 14.37 -13.23
C MET A 122 -16.25 15.52 -13.16
N GLY A 123 -14.95 15.22 -13.29
CA GLY A 123 -13.90 16.24 -13.33
C GLY A 123 -14.07 17.21 -14.50
N GLN A 124 -14.42 16.70 -15.68
CA GLN A 124 -14.66 17.53 -16.87
C GLN A 124 -15.89 18.45 -16.73
N TYR A 125 -16.97 17.98 -16.09
CA TYR A 125 -18.16 18.80 -15.85
C TYR A 125 -17.93 19.92 -14.83
N SER A 126 -17.10 19.69 -13.81
CA SER A 126 -16.79 20.71 -12.80
C SER A 126 -15.97 21.90 -13.34
N HIS A 127 -15.34 21.76 -14.51
CA HIS A 127 -14.55 22.81 -15.16
C HIS A 127 -15.32 23.57 -16.26
N ARG A 128 -16.60 23.25 -16.47
CA ARG A 128 -17.42 23.95 -17.47
C ARG A 128 -17.91 25.28 -16.88
N PRO A 129 -17.76 26.42 -17.59
CA PRO A 129 -18.33 27.67 -17.12
C PRO A 129 -19.87 27.56 -17.06
N PRO A 130 -20.53 28.25 -16.12
CA PRO A 130 -21.99 28.30 -16.10
C PRO A 130 -22.52 28.91 -17.40
N ASN A 131 -23.65 28.38 -17.88
CA ASN A 131 -24.39 28.92 -19.03
C ASN A 131 -24.88 30.35 -18.79
#